data_AF-T1ADE8-F1
#
_entry.id   AF-T1ADE8-F1
#
_cell.length_a   1.000
_cell.length_b   1.000
_cell.length_c   1.000
_cell.angle_alpha   90.00
_cell.angle_beta   90.00
_cell.angle_gamma   90.00
#
_symmetry.space_group_name_H-M   'P 1'
#
loop_
_entity.id
_entity.type
_entity.pdbx_description
1 polymer ?
#
loop_
_entity_poly.entity_id
_entity_poly.type
_entity_poly.pdbx_seq_one_letter_code
_entity_poly.pdbx_strand_id
1 'polypeptide(L)'
;MGKLEVPEGWVLQAFRFCLDEERPSPVVSSHTGASRFAYNWANRLVEDQLHARDAYRVLALRQGATVEEAITFSRIMVPVPWSQAQMRRIWNQEKDFVTARDGAEHQAAVEHIRSRNIYE
;
A
#
# COMPACT_ATOMS: atom_id res chain seq x y z
N MET A 1 22.39 -1.99 45.82
CA MET A 1 21.43 -2.58 44.85
C MET A 1 21.61 -4.09 44.92
N GLY A 2 20.64 -4.83 45.44
CA GLY A 2 20.78 -6.27 45.70
C GLY A 2 20.89 -7.07 44.40
N LYS A 3 21.81 -8.05 44.36
CA LYS A 3 21.99 -8.94 43.22
C LYS A 3 20.75 -9.82 43.08
N LEU A 4 20.08 -9.77 41.92
CA LEU A 4 18.93 -10.62 41.63
C LEU A 4 19.45 -12.02 41.25
N GLU A 5 19.17 -13.01 42.08
CA GLU A 5 19.53 -14.41 41.83
C GLU A 5 18.40 -15.08 41.02
N VAL A 6 18.74 -15.66 39.87
CA VAL A 6 17.79 -16.28 38.92
C VAL A 6 17.84 -17.80 39.09
N PRO A 7 16.69 -18.48 39.26
CA PRO A 7 16.66 -19.94 39.44
C PRO A 7 17.28 -20.71 38.28
N GLU A 8 17.80 -21.92 38.56
CA GLU A 8 18.38 -22.80 37.56
C GLU A 8 17.33 -23.20 36.50
N GLY A 9 17.69 -23.05 35.22
CA GLY A 9 16.79 -23.27 34.08
C GLY A 9 15.92 -22.07 33.70
N TRP A 10 16.02 -20.94 34.41
CA TRP A 10 15.28 -19.72 34.10
C TRP A 10 16.18 -18.67 33.45
N VAL A 11 15.61 -17.87 32.54
CA VAL A 11 16.30 -16.76 31.88
C VAL A 11 15.66 -15.45 32.32
N LEU A 12 16.49 -14.48 32.71
CA LEU A 12 16.00 -13.14 33.05
C LEU A 12 15.71 -12.36 31.77
N GLN A 13 14.44 -12.05 31.51
CA GLN A 13 14.04 -11.18 30.42
C GLN A 13 13.95 -9.74 30.93
N ALA A 14 14.90 -8.89 30.53
CA ALA A 14 14.94 -7.48 30.94
C ALA A 14 13.85 -6.61 30.26
N PHE A 15 13.37 -7.03 29.09
CA PHE A 15 12.34 -6.32 28.32
C PHE A 15 11.40 -7.31 27.64
N ARG A 16 10.08 -7.10 27.79
CA ARG A 16 9.06 -7.84 27.05
C ARG A 16 8.58 -6.98 25.89
N PHE A 17 8.70 -7.47 24.66
CA PHE A 17 8.14 -6.77 23.51
C PHE A 17 6.64 -7.07 23.41
N CYS A 18 5.84 -6.12 22.89
CA CYS A 18 4.40 -6.34 22.67
C CYS A 18 4.10 -7.50 21.70
N LEU A 19 5.12 -8.01 20.99
CA LEU A 19 5.05 -9.17 20.10
C LEU A 19 5.25 -10.51 20.84
N ASP A 20 5.78 -10.49 22.06
CA ASP A 20 6.02 -11.68 22.90
C ASP A 20 4.83 -11.98 23.83
N GLU A 21 3.66 -11.42 23.54
CA GLU A 21 2.41 -11.72 24.24
C GLU A 21 1.69 -12.89 23.57
N GLU A 22 1.19 -13.85 24.35
CA GLU A 22 0.37 -14.96 23.84
C GLU A 22 -0.87 -14.47 23.08
N ARG A 23 -1.35 -13.26 23.41
CA ARG A 23 -2.35 -12.53 22.65
C ARG A 23 -1.81 -11.14 22.35
N PRO A 24 -1.55 -10.81 21.07
CA PRO A 24 -1.05 -9.49 20.74
C PRO A 24 -2.07 -8.41 21.08
N SER A 25 -1.58 -7.27 21.58
CA SER A 25 -2.39 -6.08 21.83
C SER A 25 -3.31 -5.75 20.62
N PRO A 26 -4.57 -5.32 20.87
CA PRO A 26 -5.49 -4.90 19.80
C PRO A 26 -4.89 -3.82 18.89
N VAL A 27 -4.04 -2.94 19.44
CA VAL A 27 -3.36 -1.88 18.67
C VAL A 27 -2.36 -2.47 17.69
N VAL A 28 -1.56 -3.44 18.14
CA VAL A 28 -0.59 -4.15 17.29
C VAL A 28 -1.33 -4.90 16.19
N SER A 29 -2.42 -5.59 16.54
CA SER A 29 -3.26 -6.31 15.57
C SER A 29 -3.91 -5.37 14.55
N SER A 30 -4.37 -4.19 14.98
CA SER A 30 -4.89 -3.17 14.07
C SER A 30 -3.81 -2.63 13.13
N HIS A 31 -2.61 -2.38 13.65
CA HIS A 31 -1.49 -1.86 12.85
C HIS A 31 -1.00 -2.88 11.82
N THR A 32 -0.87 -4.16 12.20
CA THR A 32 -0.48 -5.23 11.27
C THR A 32 -1.56 -5.47 10.23
N GLY A 33 -2.84 -5.43 10.61
CA GLY A 33 -3.97 -5.48 9.68
C GLY A 33 -3.94 -4.35 8.65
N ALA A 34 -3.78 -3.10 9.11
CA ALA A 34 -3.66 -1.93 8.23
C ALA A 34 -2.46 -2.04 7.27
N SER A 35 -1.32 -2.54 7.76
CA SER A 35 -0.12 -2.76 6.94
C SER A 35 -0.36 -3.80 5.84
N ARG A 36 -1.02 -4.92 6.18
CA ARG A 36 -1.38 -5.96 5.20
C ARG A 36 -2.39 -5.45 4.17
N PHE A 37 -3.36 -4.66 4.62
CA PHE A 37 -4.33 -4.04 3.72
C PHE A 37 -3.64 -3.13 2.69
N ALA A 38 -2.78 -2.21 3.14
CA ALA A 38 -2.05 -1.31 2.25
C ALA A 38 -1.15 -2.07 1.26
N TYR A 39 -0.51 -3.15 1.70
CA TYR A 39 0.29 -4.01 0.84
C TYR A 39 -0.54 -4.70 -0.25
N ASN A 40 -1.66 -5.32 0.13
CA ASN A 40 -2.54 -6.00 -0.83
C ASN A 40 -3.15 -5.01 -1.83
N TRP A 41 -3.55 -3.84 -1.35
CA TRP A 41 -4.02 -2.76 -2.20
C TRP A 41 -2.94 -2.32 -3.21
N ALA A 42 -1.69 -2.13 -2.76
CA ALA A 42 -0.60 -1.72 -3.63
C ALA A 42 -0.28 -2.79 -4.69
N ASN A 43 -0.33 -4.07 -4.33
CA ASN A 43 -0.17 -5.16 -5.29
C ASN A 43 -1.28 -5.13 -6.36
N ARG A 44 -2.53 -4.94 -5.94
CA ARG A 44 -3.69 -4.82 -6.85
C ARG A 44 -3.51 -3.62 -7.80
N LEU A 45 -3.06 -2.47 -7.29
CA LEU A 45 -2.77 -1.29 -8.10
C LEU A 45 -1.72 -1.58 -9.18
N VAL A 46 -0.62 -2.26 -8.84
CA VAL A 46 0.42 -2.61 -9.81
C VAL A 46 -0.12 -3.57 -10.88
N GLU A 47 -0.88 -4.58 -10.46
CA GLU A 47 -1.53 -5.52 -11.38
C GLU A 47 -2.47 -4.80 -12.36
N ASP A 48 -3.34 -3.92 -11.86
CA ASP A 48 -4.28 -3.16 -12.69
C ASP A 48 -3.56 -2.26 -13.70
N GLN A 49 -2.46 -1.63 -13.29
CA GLN A 49 -1.67 -0.82 -14.21
C GLN A 49 -0.92 -1.65 -15.26
N LEU A 50 -0.47 -2.86 -14.92
CA LEU A 50 0.12 -3.77 -15.91
C LEU A 50 -0.92 -4.25 -16.92
N HIS A 51 -2.12 -4.60 -16.46
CA HIS A 51 -3.23 -4.94 -17.37
C HIS A 51 -3.62 -3.77 -18.27
N ALA A 52 -3.71 -2.55 -17.72
CA ALA A 52 -3.97 -1.36 -18.51
C ALA A 52 -2.85 -1.10 -19.54
N ARG A 53 -1.57 -1.27 -19.18
CA ARG A 53 -0.45 -1.20 -20.12
C ARG A 53 -0.61 -2.19 -21.28
N ASP A 54 -0.96 -3.44 -20.98
CA ASP A 54 -1.16 -4.45 -22.01
C ASP A 54 -2.31 -4.07 -22.96
N ALA A 55 -3.41 -3.53 -22.43
CA ALA A 55 -4.51 -3.02 -23.23
C ALA A 55 -4.07 -1.87 -24.16
N TYR A 56 -3.33 -0.87 -23.64
CA TYR A 56 -2.79 0.22 -24.45
C TYR A 56 -1.80 -0.26 -25.52
N ARG A 57 -0.98 -1.28 -25.21
CA ARG A 57 -0.07 -1.89 -26.18
C ARG A 57 -0.84 -2.54 -27.32
N VAL A 58 -1.88 -3.32 -27.02
CA VAL A 58 -2.73 -3.96 -28.03
C VAL A 58 -3.43 -2.90 -28.89
N LEU A 59 -3.93 -1.82 -28.29
CA LEU A 59 -4.54 -0.71 -29.01
C LEU A 59 -3.54 -0.05 -29.98
N ALA A 60 -2.32 0.25 -29.54
CA ALA A 60 -1.30 0.84 -30.39
C ALA A 60 -0.94 -0.06 -31.59
N LEU A 61 -0.77 -1.37 -31.36
CA LEU A 61 -0.52 -2.34 -32.43
C LEU A 61 -1.66 -2.37 -33.45
N ARG A 62 -2.92 -2.32 -32.99
CA ARG A 62 -4.10 -2.26 -33.89
C ARG A 62 -4.15 -1.00 -34.73
N GLN A 63 -3.56 0.10 -34.24
CA GLN A 63 -3.44 1.35 -34.98
C GLN A 63 -2.22 1.39 -35.93
N GLY A 64 -1.50 0.27 -36.08
CA GLY A 64 -0.38 0.15 -37.01
C GLY A 64 0.98 0.53 -36.42
N ALA A 65 1.08 0.76 -35.11
CA ALA A 65 2.37 0.97 -34.47
C ALA A 65 3.24 -0.30 -34.54
N THR A 66 4.56 -0.12 -34.60
CA THR A 66 5.51 -1.21 -34.38
C THR A 66 5.45 -1.69 -32.92
N VAL A 67 6.03 -2.87 -32.65
CA VAL A 67 6.09 -3.43 -31.29
C VAL A 67 6.82 -2.49 -30.33
N GLU A 68 7.92 -1.88 -30.77
CA GLU A 68 8.72 -0.97 -29.95
C GLU A 68 7.98 0.33 -29.63
N GLU A 69 7.29 0.91 -30.62
CA GLU A 69 6.44 2.09 -30.43
C GLU A 69 5.28 1.79 -29.48
N ALA A 70 4.64 0.62 -29.62
CA ALA A 70 3.54 0.20 -28.74
C ALA A 70 3.99 -0.01 -27.28
N ILE A 71 5.19 -0.57 -27.06
CA ILE A 71 5.78 -0.70 -25.72
C ILE A 71 6.07 0.68 -25.13
N THR A 72 6.67 1.58 -25.91
CA THR A 72 6.99 2.93 -25.46
C THR A 72 5.72 3.71 -25.12
N PHE A 73 4.73 3.68 -26.01
CA PHE A 73 3.45 4.32 -25.83
C PHE A 73 2.72 3.83 -24.57
N SER A 74 2.58 2.51 -24.39
CA SER A 74 1.91 1.95 -23.20
C SER A 74 2.59 2.35 -21.89
N ARG A 75 3.93 2.44 -21.86
CA ARG A 75 4.68 2.88 -20.68
C ARG A 75 4.42 4.34 -20.30
N ILE A 76 4.25 5.20 -21.30
CA ILE A 76 3.93 6.63 -21.13
C ILE A 76 2.48 6.79 -20.65
N MET A 77 1.54 6.07 -21.28
CA MET A 77 0.12 6.20 -20.96
C MET A 77 -0.24 5.71 -19.56
N VAL A 78 0.43 4.66 -19.08
CA VAL A 78 0.15 4.08 -17.76
C VAL A 78 1.47 3.92 -16.99
N PRO A 79 1.84 4.84 -16.11
CA PRO A 79 3.09 4.79 -15.35
C PRO A 79 3.00 3.91 -14.09
N VAL A 80 3.55 2.69 -14.14
CA VAL A 80 3.61 1.77 -12.99
C VAL A 80 4.59 2.27 -11.90
N PRO A 81 4.19 2.34 -10.61
CA PRO A 81 5.05 2.78 -9.52
C PRO A 81 6.01 1.67 -9.08
N TRP A 82 7.25 1.70 -9.56
CA TRP A 82 8.26 0.67 -9.28
C TRP A 82 8.99 0.82 -7.95
N SER A 83 8.83 1.95 -7.25
CA SER A 83 9.51 2.22 -5.97
C SER A 83 8.54 2.35 -4.80
N GLN A 84 9.02 1.97 -3.61
CA GLN A 84 8.27 2.13 -2.36
C GLN A 84 7.89 3.59 -2.10
N ALA A 85 8.76 4.55 -2.46
CA ALA A 85 8.47 5.97 -2.31
C ALA A 85 7.29 6.42 -3.19
N GLN A 86 7.24 5.97 -4.44
CA GLN A 86 6.11 6.25 -5.34
C GLN A 86 4.82 5.61 -4.82
N MET A 87 4.85 4.33 -4.44
CA MET A 87 3.69 3.64 -3.88
C MET A 87 3.18 4.33 -2.61
N ARG A 88 4.07 4.77 -1.72
CA ARG A 88 3.71 5.53 -0.52
C ARG A 88 3.05 6.86 -0.85
N ARG A 89 3.52 7.56 -1.89
CA ARG A 89 2.92 8.81 -2.34
C ARG A 89 1.49 8.59 -2.82
N ILE A 90 1.27 7.59 -3.69
CA ILE A 90 -0.08 7.24 -4.19
C ILE A 90 -0.98 6.77 -3.03
N TRP A 91 -0.47 5.93 -2.13
CA TRP A 91 -1.22 5.52 -0.93
C TRP A 91 -1.66 6.73 -0.10
N ASN A 92 -0.79 7.71 0.13
CA ASN A 92 -1.16 8.90 0.91
C ASN A 92 -2.20 9.80 0.22
N GLN A 93 -2.34 9.69 -1.10
CA GLN A 93 -3.37 10.39 -1.88
C GLN A 93 -4.70 9.63 -1.82
N GLU A 94 -4.65 8.29 -1.94
CA GLU A 94 -5.84 7.45 -2.14
C GLU A 94 -6.37 6.77 -0.86
N LYS A 95 -5.58 6.70 0.22
CA LYS A 95 -5.89 5.91 1.43
C LYS A 95 -7.29 6.20 1.99
N ASP A 96 -7.71 7.46 2.00
CA ASP A 96 -9.00 7.85 2.59
C ASP A 96 -10.16 7.29 1.75
N PHE A 97 -9.98 7.22 0.42
CA PHE A 97 -10.95 6.66 -0.51
C PHE A 97 -11.01 5.13 -0.42
N VAL A 98 -9.85 4.47 -0.40
CA VAL A 98 -9.77 3.00 -0.46
C VAL A 98 -10.09 2.33 0.89
N THR A 99 -10.00 3.08 1.99
CA THR A 99 -10.38 2.61 3.33
C THR A 99 -11.81 2.97 3.73
N ALA A 100 -12.53 3.75 2.90
CA ALA A 100 -13.92 4.12 3.16
C ALA A 100 -14.82 2.87 3.22
N ARG A 101 -15.63 2.79 4.27
CA ARG A 101 -16.45 1.62 4.60
C ARG A 101 -17.90 1.76 4.14
N ASP A 102 -18.36 3.00 3.99
CA ASP A 102 -19.71 3.33 3.56
C ASP A 102 -19.73 4.46 2.53
N GLY A 103 -20.94 4.76 2.02
CA GLY A 103 -21.12 5.78 0.99
C GLY A 103 -20.82 7.21 1.47
N ALA A 104 -20.99 7.50 2.76
CA ALA A 104 -20.74 8.84 3.31
C ALA A 104 -19.23 9.07 3.46
N GLU A 105 -18.49 8.10 4.01
CA GLU A 105 -17.03 8.10 4.07
C GLU A 105 -16.44 8.20 2.66
N HIS A 106 -17.03 7.51 1.69
CA HIS A 106 -16.58 7.57 0.30
C HIS A 106 -16.74 8.96 -0.32
N GLN A 107 -17.90 9.61 -0.14
CA GLN A 107 -18.11 10.97 -0.65
C GLN A 107 -17.17 11.97 0.02
N ALA A 108 -16.99 11.88 1.34
CA ALA A 108 -16.06 12.73 2.07
C ALA A 108 -14.61 12.56 1.58
N ALA A 109 -14.18 11.33 1.29
CA ALA A 109 -12.87 11.07 0.72
C ALA A 109 -12.71 11.66 -0.70
N VAL A 110 -13.74 11.53 -1.55
CA VAL A 110 -13.74 12.14 -2.90
C VAL A 110 -13.64 13.66 -2.82
N GLU A 111 -14.38 14.29 -1.92
CA GLU A 111 -14.31 15.74 -1.70
C GLU A 111 -12.93 16.18 -1.21
N HIS A 112 -12.34 15.44 -0.25
CA HIS A 112 -11.00 15.69 0.24
C HIS A 112 -9.95 15.59 -0.88
N ILE A 113 -10.00 14.52 -1.70
CA ILE A 113 -9.09 14.34 -2.84
C ILE A 113 -9.26 15.47 -3.87
N ARG A 114 -10.50 15.84 -4.20
CA ARG A 114 -10.78 16.96 -5.12
C ARG A 114 -10.23 18.28 -4.59
N SER A 115 -10.40 18.57 -3.31
CA SER A 115 -9.90 19.81 -2.71
C SER A 115 -8.37 19.93 -2.80
N ARG A 116 -7.63 18.82 -2.69
CA ARG A 116 -6.17 18.80 -2.86
C ARG A 116 -5.73 19.14 -4.28
N ASN A 117 -6.42 18.58 -5.28
CA ASN A 117 -6.09 18.80 -6.70
C ASN A 117 -6.40 20.23 -7.20
N ILE A 118 -7.15 21.05 -6.45
CA ILE A 118 -7.45 22.44 -6.84
C ILE A 118 -6.28 23.39 -6.49
N TYR A 119 -5.34 22.96 -5.65
CA TYR A 119 -4.22 23.78 -5.17
C TYR A 119 -2.82 23.28 -5.60
N GLU A 120 -2.75 22.28 -6.47
CA GLU A 120 -1.51 21.83 -7.16
C GLU A 120 -1.50 22.30 -8.63
#